data_AF-U7H9X7-F1
#
_entry.id   AF-U7H9X7-F1
#
_cell.length_a   1.000
_cell.length_b   1.000
_cell.length_c   1.000
_cell.angle_alpha   90.00
_cell.angle_beta   90.00
_cell.angle_gamma   90.00
#
_symmetry.space_group_name_H-M   'P 1'
#
loop_
_entity.id
_entity.type
_entity.pdbx_description
1 polymer ?
#
loop_
_entity_poly.entity_id
_entity_poly.type
_entity_poly.pdbx_seq_one_letter_code
_entity_poly.pdbx_strand_id
1 'polypeptide(L)'
;MSLNEISYQEDYRSGFDHLVDDFFRPSLAQSKVYWRAVGYFSSTALESFGAPLGDFIRRDGHIRLITSVELSARDLEAIERGIPKQEVCANRLEEIIDTDFADGIGNGTVRLLRLLELDRLEIQIAIPNIGTGIYHEKIGLFFDEDSYVAFTGSSNESRNAFENNRECIDVFTSWNSPTRAARKKAHFEALCVFQTKV
;
A
#
# COMPACT_ATOMS: atom_id res chain seq x y z
N MET A 1 9.44 0.11 21.40
CA MET A 1 9.98 -0.98 20.60
C MET A 1 10.15 -0.47 19.18
N SER A 2 11.22 -0.89 18.51
CA SER A 2 11.67 -0.41 17.20
C SER A 2 11.73 -1.55 16.20
N LEU A 3 11.74 -1.23 14.90
CA LEU A 3 11.77 -2.22 13.83
C LEU A 3 13.01 -3.11 13.91
N ASN A 4 14.13 -2.61 14.42
CA ASN A 4 15.38 -3.37 14.58
C ASN A 4 15.34 -4.44 15.68
N GLU A 5 14.32 -4.45 16.54
CA GLU A 5 14.10 -5.50 17.54
C GLU A 5 13.38 -6.72 16.94
N ILE A 6 12.83 -6.60 15.74
CA ILE A 6 12.19 -7.70 15.01
C ILE A 6 13.27 -8.48 14.25
N SER A 7 13.27 -9.80 14.43
CA SER A 7 14.14 -10.71 13.68
C SER A 7 13.51 -11.05 12.32
N TYR A 8 13.84 -10.25 11.32
CA TYR A 8 13.38 -10.45 9.95
C TYR A 8 14.11 -11.59 9.23
N GLN A 9 13.37 -12.39 8.46
CA GLN A 9 13.94 -13.25 7.42
C GLN A 9 14.31 -12.41 6.18
N GLU A 10 15.22 -12.91 5.33
CA GLU A 10 15.54 -12.25 4.06
C GLU A 10 14.37 -12.30 3.07
N ASP A 11 13.59 -13.38 3.11
CA ASP A 11 12.37 -13.55 2.34
C ASP A 11 11.30 -14.32 3.14
N TYR A 12 10.03 -14.10 2.79
CA TYR A 12 8.88 -14.85 3.32
C TYR A 12 8.05 -15.37 2.17
N ARG A 13 7.59 -16.62 2.26
CA ARG A 13 6.83 -17.32 1.22
C ARG A 13 5.55 -17.91 1.77
N SER A 14 4.42 -17.54 1.21
CA SER A 14 3.13 -18.12 1.60
C SER A 14 3.12 -19.62 1.32
N GLY A 15 2.66 -20.41 2.28
CA GLY A 15 2.72 -21.87 2.25
C GLY A 15 3.89 -22.46 3.07
N PHE A 16 4.86 -21.62 3.44
CA PHE A 16 5.87 -21.92 4.46
C PHE A 16 5.75 -20.98 5.64
N ASP A 17 5.52 -19.69 5.37
CA ASP A 17 5.39 -18.63 6.35
C ASP A 17 3.96 -18.07 6.40
N HIS A 18 3.61 -17.46 7.53
CA HIS A 18 2.39 -16.67 7.72
C HIS A 18 2.70 -15.19 7.48
N LEU A 19 2.80 -14.76 6.22
CA LEU A 19 3.21 -13.38 5.85
C LEU A 19 2.56 -12.28 6.71
N VAL A 20 1.26 -12.40 6.96
CA VAL A 20 0.52 -11.40 7.74
C VAL A 20 1.00 -11.35 9.20
N ASP A 21 1.12 -12.51 9.85
CA ASP A 21 1.45 -12.61 11.27
C ASP A 21 2.97 -12.51 11.54
N ASP A 22 3.79 -12.98 10.61
CA ASP A 22 5.25 -13.05 10.77
C ASP A 22 5.96 -11.79 10.26
N PHE A 23 5.36 -11.04 9.33
CA PHE A 23 5.98 -9.86 8.73
C PHE A 23 5.12 -8.60 8.87
N PHE A 24 3.90 -8.58 8.32
CA PHE A 24 3.13 -7.34 8.21
C PHE A 24 2.66 -6.80 9.57
N ARG A 25 2.01 -7.62 10.39
CA ARG A 25 1.52 -7.22 11.72
C ARG A 25 2.64 -6.75 12.66
N PRO A 26 3.76 -7.49 12.83
CA PRO A 26 4.83 -7.03 13.71
C PRO A 26 5.49 -5.75 13.18
N SER A 27 5.70 -5.64 11.87
CA SER A 27 6.27 -4.42 11.28
C SER A 27 5.35 -3.21 11.46
N LEU A 28 4.05 -3.38 11.20
CA LEU A 28 3.07 -2.30 11.36
C LEU A 28 2.99 -1.86 12.83
N ALA A 29 3.00 -2.81 13.77
CA ALA A 29 2.96 -2.54 15.20
C ALA A 29 4.16 -1.73 15.72
N GLN A 30 5.32 -1.81 15.07
CA GLN A 30 6.50 -1.03 15.45
C GLN A 30 6.73 0.20 14.57
N SER A 31 6.02 0.31 13.45
CA SER A 31 6.12 1.47 12.56
C SER A 31 5.29 2.66 13.04
N LYS A 32 5.72 3.85 12.60
CA LYS A 32 4.98 5.12 12.62
C LYS A 32 4.51 5.54 11.23
N VAL A 33 5.22 5.11 10.20
CA VAL A 33 4.85 5.42 8.81
C VAL A 33 4.87 4.14 8.00
N TYR A 34 3.84 3.93 7.19
CA TYR A 34 3.75 2.85 6.23
C TYR A 34 3.62 3.42 4.83
N TRP A 35 4.60 3.14 3.96
CA TRP A 35 4.53 3.46 2.54
C TRP A 35 4.21 2.20 1.75
N ARG A 36 3.30 2.32 0.80
CA ARG A 36 2.88 1.20 -0.03
C ARG A 36 2.60 1.62 -1.45
N ALA A 37 3.19 0.94 -2.42
CA ALA A 37 2.89 1.12 -3.83
C ALA A 37 2.47 -0.22 -4.42
N VAL A 38 1.24 -0.28 -4.92
CA VAL A 38 0.60 -1.49 -5.44
C VAL A 38 -0.30 -1.16 -6.61
N GLY A 39 -0.36 -2.04 -7.62
CA GLY A 39 -1.25 -1.85 -8.76
C GLY A 39 -2.73 -1.81 -8.40
N TYR A 40 -3.14 -2.61 -7.41
CA TYR A 40 -4.50 -2.63 -6.88
C TYR A 40 -4.46 -2.69 -5.36
N PHE A 41 -5.21 -1.81 -4.71
CA PHE A 41 -5.37 -1.76 -3.27
C PHE A 41 -6.83 -2.00 -2.89
N SER A 42 -7.11 -3.01 -2.07
CA SER A 42 -8.44 -3.25 -1.51
C SER A 42 -8.47 -2.88 -0.04
N SER A 43 -9.56 -2.24 0.39
CA SER A 43 -9.89 -2.00 1.79
C SER A 43 -9.85 -3.26 2.67
N THR A 44 -10.11 -4.43 2.09
CA THR A 44 -10.01 -5.74 2.76
C THR A 44 -8.59 -6.09 3.22
N ALA A 45 -7.55 -5.55 2.58
CA ALA A 45 -6.17 -5.76 3.01
C ALA A 45 -5.90 -5.21 4.42
N LEU A 46 -6.56 -4.11 4.78
CA LEU A 46 -6.46 -3.51 6.11
C LEU A 46 -7.18 -4.32 7.18
N GLU A 47 -8.12 -5.20 6.80
CA GLU A 47 -8.75 -6.13 7.73
C GLU A 47 -7.75 -7.16 8.23
N SER A 48 -6.91 -7.67 7.33
CA SER A 48 -5.85 -8.64 7.63
C SER A 48 -4.86 -8.12 8.68
N PHE A 49 -4.62 -6.81 8.76
CA PHE A 49 -3.76 -6.21 9.79
C PHE A 49 -4.38 -6.16 11.18
N GLY A 50 -5.70 -6.34 11.32
CA GLY A 50 -6.35 -6.53 12.61
C GLY A 50 -6.12 -5.41 13.63
N ALA A 51 -5.92 -5.81 14.90
CA ALA A 51 -5.66 -4.89 16.03
C ALA A 51 -4.40 -4.01 15.85
N PRO A 52 -3.27 -4.52 15.31
CA PRO A 52 -2.08 -3.70 15.01
C PRO A 52 -2.35 -2.41 14.23
N LEU A 53 -3.30 -2.42 13.28
CA LEU A 53 -3.67 -1.21 12.55
C LEU A 53 -4.39 -0.18 13.44
N GLY A 54 -5.23 -0.64 14.37
CA GLY A 54 -5.87 0.24 15.35
C GLY A 54 -4.87 0.87 16.32
N ASP A 55 -3.87 0.11 16.77
CA ASP A 55 -2.76 0.63 17.58
C ASP A 55 -1.87 1.60 16.80
N PHE A 56 -1.60 1.30 15.52
CA PHE A 56 -0.89 2.18 14.60
C PHE A 56 -1.60 3.53 14.48
N ILE A 57 -2.91 3.53 14.21
CA ILE A 57 -3.71 4.75 14.13
C ILE A 57 -3.68 5.50 15.47
N ARG A 58 -3.85 4.82 16.62
CA ARG A 58 -3.84 5.47 17.94
C ARG A 58 -2.50 6.10 18.32
N ARG A 59 -1.40 5.68 17.70
CA ARG A 59 -0.06 6.24 17.90
C ARG A 59 0.33 7.24 16.81
N ASP A 60 -0.67 7.86 16.17
CA ASP A 60 -0.49 8.86 15.11
C ASP A 60 0.27 8.33 13.90
N GLY A 61 0.03 7.06 13.56
CA GLY A 61 0.60 6.43 12.38
C GLY A 61 0.04 7.01 11.08
N HIS A 62 0.92 7.15 10.07
CA HIS A 62 0.58 7.67 8.75
C HIS A 62 0.81 6.64 7.65
N ILE A 63 -0.16 6.53 6.73
CA ILE A 63 -0.05 5.67 5.55
C ILE A 63 0.10 6.54 4.30
N ARG A 64 1.09 6.22 3.47
CA ARG A 64 1.21 6.72 2.10
C ARG A 64 0.96 5.58 1.14
N LEU A 65 -0.13 5.66 0.39
CA LEU A 65 -0.53 4.69 -0.59
C LEU A 65 -0.38 5.26 -2.00
N ILE A 66 0.36 4.55 -2.83
CA ILE A 66 0.45 4.75 -4.27
C ILE A 66 -0.31 3.61 -4.92
N THR A 67 -1.35 3.90 -5.68
CA THR A 67 -2.08 2.85 -6.39
C THR A 67 -2.54 3.27 -7.77
N SER A 68 -2.76 2.32 -8.67
CA SER A 68 -3.40 2.59 -9.96
C SER A 68 -4.89 2.30 -9.85
N VAL A 69 -5.71 3.16 -10.44
CA VAL A 69 -7.13 2.87 -10.66
C VAL A 69 -7.28 2.12 -11.98
N GLU A 70 -8.13 1.11 -12.00
CA GLU A 70 -8.48 0.42 -13.23
C GLU A 70 -9.40 1.31 -14.08
N LEU A 71 -8.90 1.76 -15.22
CA LEU A 71 -9.64 2.58 -16.16
C LEU A 71 -10.53 1.70 -17.04
N SER A 72 -11.83 1.98 -17.04
CA SER A 72 -12.78 1.34 -17.94
C SER A 72 -12.59 1.83 -19.38
N ALA A 73 -13.18 1.13 -20.35
CA ALA A 73 -13.18 1.61 -21.75
C ALA A 73 -13.81 3.00 -21.90
N ARG A 74 -14.80 3.35 -21.07
CA ARG A 74 -15.42 4.69 -21.06
C ARG A 74 -14.47 5.76 -20.53
N ASP A 75 -13.66 5.42 -19.53
CA ASP A 75 -12.64 6.30 -18.95
C ASP A 75 -11.55 6.59 -19.98
N LEU A 76 -11.15 5.59 -20.76
CA LEU A 76 -10.21 5.75 -21.86
C LEU A 76 -10.79 6.63 -22.97
N GLU A 77 -12.05 6.41 -23.37
CA GLU A 77 -12.74 7.29 -24.33
C GLU A 77 -12.85 8.75 -23.82
N ALA A 78 -13.09 8.94 -22.52
CA ALA A 78 -13.13 10.26 -21.90
C ALA A 78 -11.78 10.98 -22.02
N ILE A 79 -10.68 10.26 -21.76
CA ILE A 79 -9.32 10.77 -21.93
C ILE A 79 -9.04 11.10 -23.40
N GLU A 80 -9.42 10.23 -24.34
CA GLU A 80 -9.27 10.46 -25.78
C GLU A 80 -10.08 11.67 -26.28
N ARG A 81 -11.21 11.96 -25.63
CA ARG A 81 -12.06 13.14 -25.91
C ARG A 81 -11.53 14.43 -25.26
N GLY A 82 -10.39 14.37 -24.57
CA GLY A 82 -9.69 15.52 -24.03
C GLY A 82 -9.94 15.81 -22.54
N ILE A 83 -10.65 14.92 -21.82
CA ILE A 83 -10.75 15.04 -20.36
C ILE A 83 -9.39 14.72 -19.74
N PRO A 84 -8.87 15.56 -18.82
CA PRO A 84 -7.60 15.29 -18.15
C PRO A 84 -7.61 13.92 -17.46
N LYS A 85 -6.57 13.12 -17.68
CA LYS A 85 -6.43 11.79 -17.07
C LYS A 85 -6.48 11.83 -15.53
N GLN A 86 -5.99 12.91 -14.94
CA GLN A 86 -6.03 13.16 -13.50
C GLN A 86 -7.47 13.25 -12.99
N GLU A 87 -8.34 13.93 -13.72
CA GLU A 87 -9.75 14.12 -13.37
C GLU A 87 -10.51 12.79 -13.44
N VAL A 88 -10.28 11.99 -14.49
CA VAL A 88 -10.84 10.65 -14.62
C VAL A 88 -10.39 9.74 -13.49
N CYS A 89 -9.10 9.78 -13.12
CA CYS A 89 -8.58 9.00 -12.00
C CYS A 89 -9.17 9.43 -10.64
N ALA A 90 -9.35 10.73 -10.42
CA ALA A 90 -9.95 11.27 -9.20
C ALA A 90 -11.41 10.82 -9.07
N ASN A 91 -12.20 10.90 -10.14
CA ASN A 91 -13.58 10.42 -10.15
C ASN A 91 -13.66 8.91 -9.89
N ARG A 92 -12.74 8.11 -10.43
CA ARG A 92 -12.69 6.66 -10.14
C ARG A 92 -12.30 6.38 -8.70
N LEU A 93 -11.43 7.19 -8.10
CA LEU A 93 -11.12 7.10 -6.68
C LEU A 93 -12.35 7.45 -5.83
N GLU A 94 -13.08 8.52 -6.18
CA GLU A 94 -14.36 8.87 -5.55
C GLU A 94 -15.39 7.75 -5.71
N GLU A 95 -15.51 7.12 -6.87
CA GLU A 95 -16.39 5.96 -7.06
C GLU A 95 -15.98 4.76 -6.21
N ILE A 96 -14.67 4.48 -6.06
CA ILE A 96 -14.17 3.43 -5.16
C ILE A 96 -14.50 3.80 -3.71
N ILE A 97 -14.35 5.08 -3.35
CA ILE A 97 -14.75 5.58 -2.04
C ILE A 97 -16.26 5.48 -1.85
N ASP A 98 -17.08 5.76 -2.84
CA ASP A 98 -18.52 5.65 -2.68
C ASP A 98 -18.97 4.19 -2.71
N THR A 99 -18.32 3.32 -3.49
CA THR A 99 -18.75 1.91 -3.65
C THR A 99 -18.26 1.04 -2.49
N ASP A 100 -16.99 1.16 -2.08
CA ASP A 100 -16.46 0.40 -0.94
C ASP A 100 -16.99 0.94 0.40
N PHE A 101 -17.59 2.14 0.41
CA PHE A 101 -18.03 2.84 1.62
C PHE A 101 -19.53 3.15 1.70
N ALA A 102 -20.31 2.99 0.63
CA ALA A 102 -21.77 3.02 0.67
C ALA A 102 -22.34 1.61 0.86
N ASP A 103 -22.91 1.40 2.05
CA ASP A 103 -23.72 0.27 2.50
C ASP A 103 -22.99 -1.07 2.78
N GLY A 104 -23.09 -1.50 4.04
CA GLY A 104 -22.54 -2.77 4.53
C GLY A 104 -21.08 -2.65 4.97
N ILE A 105 -20.80 -1.72 5.88
CA ILE A 105 -19.43 -1.37 6.27
C ILE A 105 -18.68 -2.56 6.90
N GLY A 106 -17.82 -3.20 6.11
CA GLY A 106 -16.80 -4.11 6.63
C GLY A 106 -15.82 -3.37 7.54
N ASN A 107 -15.15 -4.08 8.45
CA ASN A 107 -14.23 -3.45 9.40
C ASN A 107 -13.05 -2.73 8.70
N GLY A 108 -12.68 -3.14 7.49
CA GLY A 108 -11.61 -2.54 6.68
C GLY A 108 -11.98 -1.15 6.17
N THR A 109 -13.18 -1.01 5.63
CA THR A 109 -13.75 0.26 5.17
C THR A 109 -13.83 1.28 6.30
N VAL A 110 -14.30 0.89 7.50
CA VAL A 110 -14.31 1.79 8.69
C VAL A 110 -12.91 2.33 8.99
N ARG A 111 -11.89 1.48 8.89
CA ARG A 111 -10.50 1.85 9.21
C ARG A 111 -9.92 2.81 8.18
N LEU A 112 -10.27 2.63 6.90
CA LEU A 112 -9.91 3.56 5.83
C LEU A 112 -10.53 4.93 6.02
N LEU A 113 -11.84 5.00 6.30
CA LEU A 113 -12.52 6.27 6.58
C LEU A 113 -11.84 7.01 7.71
N ARG A 114 -11.55 6.30 8.80
CA ARG A 114 -10.94 6.92 9.96
C ARG A 114 -9.53 7.43 9.68
N LEU A 115 -8.78 6.80 8.79
CA LEU A 115 -7.48 7.30 8.36
C LEU A 115 -7.62 8.56 7.48
N LEU A 116 -8.62 8.61 6.60
CA LEU A 116 -8.92 9.79 5.77
C LEU A 116 -9.40 10.96 6.62
N GLU A 117 -10.37 10.75 7.51
CA GLU A 117 -10.93 11.77 8.43
C GLU A 117 -9.88 12.39 9.36
N LEU A 118 -8.81 11.65 9.65
CA LEU A 118 -7.73 12.09 10.53
C LEU A 118 -6.52 12.68 9.77
N ASP A 119 -6.62 12.86 8.44
CA ASP A 119 -5.52 13.26 7.54
C ASP A 119 -4.28 12.34 7.66
N ARG A 120 -4.51 11.04 7.91
CA ARG A 120 -3.49 10.01 8.13
C ARG A 120 -3.29 9.06 6.96
N LEU A 121 -4.08 9.21 5.90
CA LEU A 121 -3.90 8.47 4.64
C LEU A 121 -3.66 9.46 3.50
N GLU A 122 -2.48 9.38 2.91
CA GLU A 122 -2.15 10.04 1.64
C GLU A 122 -2.32 9.02 0.51
N ILE A 123 -3.26 9.25 -0.40
CA ILE A 123 -3.44 8.42 -1.60
C ILE A 123 -2.91 9.20 -2.80
N GLN A 124 -2.00 8.58 -3.55
CA GLN A 124 -1.49 9.08 -4.81
C GLN A 124 -1.81 8.10 -5.92
N ILE A 125 -2.33 8.61 -7.05
CA ILE A 125 -2.67 7.76 -8.18
C ILE A 125 -1.47 7.64 -9.12
N ALA A 126 -0.99 6.41 -9.33
CA ALA A 126 0.02 6.08 -10.31
C ALA A 126 -0.59 6.17 -11.72
N ILE A 127 -0.18 7.19 -12.47
CA ILE A 127 -0.64 7.42 -13.85
C ILE A 127 0.36 6.74 -14.80
N PRO A 128 -0.06 5.75 -15.61
CA PRO A 128 0.85 5.16 -16.58
C PRO A 128 1.23 6.19 -17.66
N ASN A 129 2.53 6.27 -17.97
CA ASN A 129 3.08 7.22 -18.94
C ASN A 129 2.63 6.92 -20.39
N ILE A 130 2.38 5.65 -20.73
CA ILE A 130 1.96 5.20 -22.08
C ILE A 130 1.05 3.97 -21.95
N GLY A 131 -0.13 3.98 -22.60
CA GLY A 131 -1.05 2.85 -22.70
C GLY A 131 -1.87 2.54 -21.43
N THR A 132 -2.49 1.37 -21.40
CA THR A 132 -3.33 0.83 -20.31
C THR A 132 -2.53 0.06 -19.25
N GLY A 133 -1.19 0.17 -19.26
CA GLY A 133 -0.32 -0.61 -18.39
C GLY A 133 -0.58 -0.30 -16.91
N ILE A 134 -0.97 -1.30 -16.13
CA ILE A 134 -1.13 -1.19 -14.68
C ILE A 134 0.26 -1.19 -14.04
N TYR A 135 0.49 -0.33 -13.05
CA TYR A 135 1.71 -0.36 -12.25
C TYR A 135 1.79 -1.72 -11.53
N HIS A 136 2.70 -2.60 -11.95
CA HIS A 136 2.68 -4.00 -11.50
C HIS A 136 3.64 -4.30 -10.33
N GLU A 137 4.57 -3.39 -10.05
CA GLU A 137 5.52 -3.53 -8.94
C GLU A 137 4.81 -3.36 -7.59
N LYS A 138 5.16 -4.21 -6.63
CA LYS A 138 4.68 -4.09 -5.25
C LYS A 138 5.87 -3.82 -4.37
N ILE A 139 5.90 -2.63 -3.82
CA ILE A 139 6.94 -2.19 -2.90
C ILE A 139 6.26 -1.60 -1.68
N GLY A 140 6.82 -1.85 -0.50
CA GLY A 140 6.37 -1.19 0.70
C GLY A 140 7.53 -0.93 1.65
N LEU A 141 7.34 0.01 2.55
CA LEU A 141 8.31 0.41 3.54
C LEU A 141 7.61 0.71 4.86
N PHE A 142 8.13 0.14 5.94
CA PHE A 142 7.77 0.49 7.31
C PHE A 142 8.88 1.34 7.90
N PHE A 143 8.53 2.46 8.53
CA PHE A 143 9.47 3.37 9.19
C PHE A 143 9.15 3.50 10.67
N ASP A 144 10.19 3.52 11.50
CA ASP A 144 10.13 4.02 12.87
C ASP A 144 10.89 5.36 12.96
N GLU A 145 11.39 5.74 14.15
CA GLU A 145 12.16 6.99 14.33
C GLU A 145 13.55 6.95 13.69
N ASP A 146 14.23 5.80 13.74
CA ASP A 146 15.67 5.68 13.47
C ASP A 146 15.98 4.78 12.27
N SER A 147 15.00 4.00 11.82
CA SER A 147 15.18 2.86 10.94
C SER A 147 13.96 2.62 10.06
N TYR A 148 14.19 1.87 9.00
CA TYR A 148 13.13 1.38 8.13
C TYR A 148 13.42 -0.01 7.59
N VAL A 149 12.33 -0.67 7.18
CA VAL A 149 12.32 -1.98 6.53
C VAL A 149 11.58 -1.82 5.22
N ALA A 150 12.27 -2.03 4.12
CA ALA A 150 11.67 -2.08 2.80
C ALA A 150 11.37 -3.53 2.42
N PHE A 151 10.37 -3.74 1.59
CA PHE A 151 10.06 -5.05 1.02
C PHE A 151 9.55 -4.92 -0.41
N THR A 152 9.76 -5.96 -1.20
CA THR A 152 9.16 -6.12 -2.53
C THR A 152 8.62 -7.52 -2.71
N GLY A 153 7.55 -7.70 -3.47
CA GLY A 153 7.00 -9.04 -3.67
C GLY A 153 6.00 -9.16 -4.80
N SER A 154 5.44 -10.36 -4.94
CA SER A 154 4.39 -10.67 -5.91
C SER A 154 2.98 -10.31 -5.43
N SER A 155 2.80 -10.00 -4.15
CA SER A 155 1.48 -9.89 -3.50
C SER A 155 0.72 -8.61 -3.82
N ASN A 156 -0.43 -8.77 -4.48
CA ASN A 156 -1.49 -7.75 -4.52
C ASN A 156 -2.11 -7.67 -3.11
N GLU A 157 -2.44 -6.47 -2.63
CA GLU A 157 -3.09 -6.31 -1.31
C GLU A 157 -4.60 -6.64 -1.41
N SER A 158 -4.92 -7.92 -1.27
CA SER A 158 -6.30 -8.42 -1.14
C SER A 158 -6.33 -9.60 -0.17
N ARG A 159 -7.45 -9.80 0.53
CA ARG A 159 -7.63 -10.96 1.43
C ARG A 159 -7.33 -12.30 0.74
N ASN A 160 -7.77 -12.43 -0.51
CA ASN A 160 -7.54 -13.63 -1.32
C ASN A 160 -6.05 -13.84 -1.65
N ALA A 161 -5.29 -12.77 -1.87
CA ALA A 161 -3.85 -12.86 -2.10
C ALA A 161 -3.08 -13.26 -0.82
N PHE A 162 -3.52 -12.81 0.35
CA PHE A 162 -2.89 -13.21 1.61
C PHE A 162 -3.29 -14.62 2.07
N GLU A 163 -4.51 -15.07 1.77
CA GLU A 163 -5.04 -16.35 2.27
C GLU A 163 -4.93 -17.51 1.25
N ASN A 164 -4.94 -17.26 -0.06
CA ASN A 164 -5.05 -18.32 -1.08
C ASN A 164 -3.98 -18.29 -2.20
N ASN A 165 -3.21 -17.21 -2.37
CA ASN A 165 -2.17 -17.14 -3.41
C ASN A 165 -0.79 -17.57 -2.89
N ARG A 166 0.06 -18.05 -3.82
CA ARG A 166 1.49 -18.25 -3.57
C ARG A 166 2.25 -16.94 -3.74
N GLU A 167 2.38 -16.20 -2.65
CA GLU A 167 3.09 -14.96 -2.53
C GLU A 167 4.51 -15.11 -1.97
N CYS A 168 5.42 -14.27 -2.45
CA CYS A 168 6.76 -14.13 -1.91
C CYS A 168 7.05 -12.64 -1.68
N ILE A 169 7.68 -12.33 -0.56
CA ILE A 169 8.27 -11.00 -0.30
C ILE A 169 9.75 -11.13 0.01
N ASP A 170 10.56 -10.26 -0.58
CA ASP A 170 11.95 -10.03 -0.20
C ASP A 170 12.01 -8.84 0.76
N VAL A 171 12.80 -8.95 1.82
CA VAL A 171 12.92 -7.95 2.89
C VAL A 171 14.31 -7.33 2.91
N PHE A 172 14.34 -6.02 3.11
CA PHE A 172 15.55 -5.21 3.09
C PHE A 172 15.54 -4.26 4.28
N THR A 173 16.28 -4.59 5.33
CA THR A 173 16.40 -3.72 6.50
C THR A 173 17.48 -2.66 6.28
N SER A 174 17.23 -1.46 6.78
CA SER A 174 18.18 -0.34 6.72
C SER A 174 19.47 -0.58 7.50
N TRP A 175 19.47 -1.48 8.50
CA TRP A 175 20.64 -1.77 9.32
C TRP A 175 21.47 -2.98 8.84
N ASN A 176 20.86 -4.02 8.26
CA ASN A 176 21.61 -5.18 7.74
C ASN A 176 21.92 -5.08 6.24
N SER A 177 21.10 -4.35 5.49
CA SER A 177 21.24 -4.20 4.03
C SER A 177 21.05 -2.74 3.58
N PRO A 178 21.80 -1.78 4.15
CA PRO A 178 21.58 -0.34 3.97
C PRO A 178 21.52 0.09 2.51
N THR A 179 22.43 -0.40 1.66
CA THR A 179 22.47 -0.05 0.23
C THR A 179 21.24 -0.56 -0.53
N ARG A 180 20.78 -1.79 -0.25
CA ARG A 180 19.60 -2.35 -0.92
C ARG A 180 18.33 -1.67 -0.43
N ALA A 181 18.21 -1.45 0.88
CA ALA A 181 17.08 -0.73 1.48
C ALA A 181 16.99 0.71 0.94
N ALA A 182 18.11 1.43 0.84
CA ALA A 182 18.15 2.79 0.31
C ALA A 182 17.70 2.86 -1.15
N ARG A 183 18.10 1.88 -1.98
CA ARG A 183 17.62 1.77 -3.37
C ARG A 183 16.11 1.58 -3.44
N LYS A 184 15.52 0.78 -2.55
CA LYS A 184 14.06 0.58 -2.50
C LYS A 184 13.33 1.85 -2.07
N LYS A 185 13.85 2.55 -1.06
CA LYS A 185 13.31 3.85 -0.65
C LYS A 185 13.36 4.89 -1.78
N ALA A 186 14.51 5.04 -2.41
CA ALA A 186 14.68 5.99 -3.53
C ALA A 186 13.78 5.64 -4.72
N HIS A 187 13.60 4.34 -5.01
CA HIS A 187 12.65 3.88 -6.02
C HIS A 187 11.23 4.31 -5.69
N PHE A 188 10.78 4.09 -4.45
CA PHE A 188 9.46 4.54 -4.01
C PHE A 188 9.28 6.06 -4.17
N GLU A 189 10.25 6.85 -3.71
CA GLU A 189 10.20 8.31 -3.80
C GLU A 189 10.14 8.80 -5.26
N ALA A 190 10.83 8.12 -6.18
CA ALA A 190 10.77 8.42 -7.60
C ALA A 190 9.37 8.17 -8.19
N LEU A 191 8.62 7.20 -7.66
CA LEU A 191 7.22 6.98 -8.08
C LEU A 191 6.36 8.19 -7.75
N CYS A 192 6.53 8.80 -6.56
CA CYS A 192 5.75 9.96 -6.12
C CYS A 192 5.89 11.17 -7.05
N VAL A 193 7.01 11.30 -7.77
CA VAL A 193 7.28 12.45 -8.67
C VAL A 193 6.37 12.44 -9.91
N PHE A 194 5.85 11.28 -10.30
CA PHE A 194 4.99 11.11 -11.47
C PHE A 194 3.49 11.12 -11.13
N GLN A 195 3.12 11.61 -9.94
CA GLN A 195 1.78 11.38 -9.39
C GLN A 195 1.08 12.68 -9.01
N THR A 196 -0.25 12.64 -9.08
CA THR A 196 -1.12 13.72 -8.61
C THR A 196 -1.55 13.41 -7.19
N LYS A 197 -1.33 14.36 -6.27
CA LYS A 197 -1.93 14.30 -4.93
C LYS A 197 -3.41 14.65 -5.05
N VAL A 198 -4.25 13.87 -4.41
CA VAL A 198 -5.66 14.20 -4.17
C VAL A 198 -5.78 14.66 -2.73
#